data_AF-Q91304-F1
#
_entry.id   AF-Q91304-F1
#
_cell.length_a   1.000
_cell.length_b   1.000
_cell.length_c   1.000
_cell.angle_alpha   90.00
_cell.angle_beta   90.00
_cell.angle_gamma   90.00
#
_symmetry.space_group_name_H-M   'P 1'
#
loop_
_entity.id
_entity.type
_entity.pdbx_description
1 polymer ?
#
loop_
_entity_poly.entity_id
_entity_poly.type
_entity_poly.pdbx_seq_one_letter_code
_entity_poly.pdbx_strand_id
1 'polypeptide(L)'
;LEAFGNAKTVKNDNSSRFGKFIRINFDVTGYIVGANIETYLLEKSRAIRQAKDERTFHIFYQLLAGSGELLRSDLLLESVNNYRFLSNGYVPIPGQQDKDNFQETMEAMHIMGFSHDEILSMLKVVSSVLQYGNIVFKKERNTDQASMPENTAAQKLCHLLGMNVMEFTRAILTPRIKVGRDYVQKAQTKEQADFAMEALAKATYERLFRWLVHRINKALDRTKRQGASFIGILDIAGFEIFELNSFEQLCINYTNEKLQQ
;
A
#
# COMPACT_ATOMS: atom_id res chain seq x y z
N LEU A 1 -5.38 8.16 -7.10
CA LEU A 1 -4.62 6.91 -7.40
C LEU A 1 -3.13 7.13 -7.27
N GLU A 2 -2.59 8.21 -7.84
CA GLU A 2 -1.14 8.51 -7.79
C GLU A 2 -0.56 8.57 -6.38
N ALA A 3 -1.25 9.23 -5.43
CA ALA A 3 -0.81 9.23 -4.03
C ALA A 3 -0.52 7.81 -3.47
N PHE A 4 -1.29 6.80 -3.89
CA PHE A 4 -1.19 5.42 -3.39
C PHE A 4 -0.39 4.48 -4.30
N GLY A 5 -0.16 4.86 -5.55
CA GLY A 5 0.45 3.98 -6.54
C GLY A 5 1.75 4.52 -7.12
N ASN A 6 2.08 5.79 -6.89
CA ASN A 6 3.30 6.41 -7.38
C ASN A 6 4.33 6.56 -6.25
N ALA A 7 5.58 6.59 -6.66
CA ALA A 7 6.72 6.81 -5.77
C ALA A 7 7.85 7.53 -6.50
N LYS A 8 8.76 8.16 -5.74
CA LYS A 8 10.02 8.67 -6.25
C LYS A 8 11.01 7.54 -6.46
N THR A 9 11.57 7.45 -7.67
CA THR A 9 12.72 6.62 -8.02
C THR A 9 13.95 7.48 -8.27
N VAL A 10 15.09 6.85 -8.64
CA VAL A 10 16.30 7.59 -9.04
C VAL A 10 16.08 8.41 -10.32
N LYS A 11 15.23 7.93 -11.24
CA LYS A 11 15.04 8.52 -12.58
C LYS A 11 13.78 9.37 -12.72
N ASN A 12 12.80 9.17 -11.84
CA ASN A 12 11.49 9.84 -11.93
C ASN A 12 10.93 10.09 -10.54
N ASP A 13 10.68 11.35 -10.22
CA ASP A 13 10.18 11.76 -8.90
C ASP A 13 8.70 11.38 -8.66
N ASN A 14 7.93 11.10 -9.71
CA ASN A 14 6.53 10.68 -9.63
C ASN A 14 6.25 9.46 -10.52
N SER A 15 7.02 8.37 -10.33
CA SER A 15 6.90 7.16 -11.13
C SER A 15 5.68 6.32 -10.74
N SER A 16 4.84 5.96 -11.71
CA SER A 16 3.75 5.00 -11.54
C SER A 16 4.30 3.60 -11.24
N ARG A 17 3.94 3.02 -10.08
CA ARG A 17 4.37 1.68 -9.64
C ARG A 17 3.26 0.65 -9.70
N PHE A 18 2.39 0.85 -10.68
CA PHE A 18 1.31 -0.01 -11.11
C PHE A 18 0.99 0.35 -12.56
N GLY A 19 0.44 -0.58 -13.32
CA GLY A 19 -0.21 -0.28 -14.60
C GLY A 19 -1.67 0.08 -14.40
N LYS A 20 -2.20 0.97 -15.23
CA LYS A 20 -3.62 1.34 -15.27
C LYS A 20 -4.16 1.34 -16.70
N PHE A 21 -5.35 0.80 -16.87
CA PHE A 21 -6.13 0.92 -18.08
C PHE A 21 -7.42 1.66 -17.76
N ILE A 22 -7.60 2.83 -18.36
CA ILE A 22 -8.76 3.69 -18.13
C ILE A 22 -9.67 3.58 -19.34
N ARG A 23 -10.87 3.06 -19.14
CA ARG A 23 -11.94 3.00 -20.13
C ARG A 23 -12.89 4.16 -19.90
N ILE A 24 -13.01 5.07 -20.87
CA ILE A 24 -13.98 6.17 -20.87
C ILE A 24 -15.11 5.79 -21.85
N ASN A 25 -16.34 5.73 -21.36
CA ASN A 25 -17.51 5.33 -22.15
C ASN A 25 -18.26 6.55 -22.68
N PHE A 26 -18.73 6.47 -23.92
CA PHE A 26 -19.47 7.52 -24.61
C PHE A 26 -20.84 7.01 -25.09
N ASP A 27 -21.84 7.88 -25.10
CA ASP A 27 -23.11 7.60 -25.78
C ASP A 27 -23.03 7.82 -27.30
N VAL A 28 -24.14 7.57 -28.00
CA VAL A 28 -24.25 7.74 -29.47
C VAL A 28 -24.04 9.19 -29.93
N THR A 29 -24.16 10.17 -29.02
CA THR A 29 -23.94 11.60 -29.30
C THR A 29 -22.53 12.07 -28.97
N GLY A 30 -21.69 11.21 -28.38
CA GLY A 30 -20.31 11.53 -28.01
C GLY A 30 -20.15 12.17 -26.64
N TYR A 31 -21.17 12.14 -25.77
CA TYR A 31 -21.02 12.59 -24.37
C TYR A 31 -20.47 11.48 -23.49
N ILE A 32 -19.63 11.84 -22.51
CA ILE A 32 -19.10 10.90 -21.51
C ILE A 32 -20.26 10.43 -20.61
N VAL A 33 -20.43 9.12 -20.52
CA VAL A 33 -21.47 8.48 -19.69
C VAL A 33 -20.91 7.66 -18.53
N GLY A 34 -19.61 7.47 -18.45
CA GLY A 34 -18.98 6.78 -17.33
C GLY A 34 -17.52 6.45 -17.61
N ALA A 35 -16.82 5.97 -16.59
CA ALA A 35 -15.46 5.49 -16.71
C ALA A 35 -15.20 4.27 -15.82
N ASN A 36 -14.23 3.45 -16.21
CA ASN A 36 -13.75 2.32 -15.43
C ASN A 36 -12.23 2.26 -15.48
N ILE A 37 -11.62 1.93 -14.35
CA ILE A 37 -10.17 1.83 -14.20
C ILE A 37 -9.83 0.41 -13.79
N GLU A 38 -9.05 -0.28 -14.62
CA GLU A 38 -8.38 -1.52 -14.26
C GLU A 38 -6.94 -1.23 -13.87
N THR A 39 -6.43 -1.93 -12.87
CA THR A 39 -5.06 -1.77 -12.38
C THR A 39 -4.32 -3.10 -12.35
N TYR A 40 -3.04 -3.08 -12.70
CA TYR A 40 -2.19 -4.26 -12.79
C TYR A 40 -0.89 -4.05 -12.02
N LEU A 41 -0.34 -5.14 -11.46
CA LEU A 41 1.03 -5.23 -10.97
C LEU A 41 1.47 -4.06 -10.05
N LEU A 42 0.72 -3.79 -8.98
CA LEU A 42 1.22 -2.89 -7.94
C LEU A 42 2.52 -3.45 -7.35
N GLU A 43 3.59 -2.65 -7.34
CA GLU A 43 4.90 -2.99 -6.77
C GLU A 43 4.85 -3.00 -5.24
N LYS A 44 4.09 -3.95 -4.66
CA LYS A 44 3.82 -4.01 -3.22
C LYS A 44 5.07 -4.16 -2.36
N SER A 45 6.16 -4.71 -2.89
CA SER A 45 7.46 -4.77 -2.22
C SER A 45 8.00 -3.38 -1.84
N ARG A 46 7.68 -2.34 -2.62
CA ARG A 46 8.04 -0.95 -2.34
C ARG A 46 7.39 -0.40 -1.06
N ALA A 47 6.29 -0.98 -0.60
CA ALA A 47 5.66 -0.58 0.67
C ALA A 47 6.52 -0.94 1.90
N ILE A 48 7.47 -1.87 1.76
CA ILE A 48 8.26 -2.38 2.91
C ILE A 48 9.76 -2.08 2.80
N ARG A 49 10.31 -1.96 1.57
CA ARG A 49 11.73 -1.74 1.32
C ARG A 49 11.91 -0.92 0.06
N GLN A 50 12.91 -0.03 0.05
CA GLN A 50 13.21 0.84 -1.09
C GLN A 50 14.71 0.79 -1.39
N ALA A 51 15.07 0.97 -2.66
CA ALA A 51 16.46 1.16 -3.06
C ALA A 51 16.99 2.51 -2.54
N LYS A 52 18.31 2.68 -2.55
CA LYS A 52 18.97 3.92 -2.10
C LYS A 52 18.39 5.13 -2.85
N ASP A 53 18.15 6.22 -2.13
CA ASP A 53 17.65 7.51 -2.64
C ASP A 53 16.24 7.48 -3.26
N GLU A 54 15.53 6.35 -3.14
CA GLU A 54 14.12 6.19 -3.53
C GLU A 54 13.17 6.38 -2.34
N ARG A 55 11.90 6.69 -2.66
CA ARG A 55 10.80 6.73 -1.68
C ARG A 55 9.92 5.50 -1.80
N THR A 56 9.15 5.25 -0.74
CA THR A 56 7.93 4.44 -0.86
C THR A 56 6.80 5.26 -1.52
N PHE A 57 5.58 4.73 -1.51
CA PHE A 57 4.41 5.41 -2.06
C PHE A 57 4.18 6.78 -1.40
N HIS A 58 3.76 7.76 -2.19
CA HIS A 58 3.67 9.15 -1.73
C HIS A 58 2.76 9.34 -0.52
N ILE A 59 1.68 8.58 -0.43
CA ILE A 59 0.69 8.67 0.65
C ILE A 59 1.31 8.53 2.04
N PHE A 60 2.38 7.76 2.21
CA PHE A 60 3.04 7.61 3.51
C PHE A 60 3.67 8.93 3.97
N TYR A 61 4.36 9.65 3.08
CA TYR A 61 4.99 10.92 3.40
C TYR A 61 3.95 12.05 3.49
N GLN A 62 2.98 12.06 2.58
CA GLN A 62 1.84 12.98 2.62
C GLN A 62 1.09 12.87 3.94
N LEU A 63 0.77 11.64 4.39
CA LEU A 63 0.12 11.42 5.68
C LEU A 63 0.97 11.93 6.85
N LEU A 64 2.27 11.61 6.87
CA LEU A 64 3.15 12.01 7.98
C LEU A 64 3.39 13.53 8.05
N ALA A 65 3.46 14.22 6.90
CA ALA A 65 3.70 15.65 6.83
C ALA A 65 2.41 16.49 6.90
N GLY A 66 1.31 15.96 6.36
CA GLY A 66 0.05 16.67 6.18
C GLY A 66 -1.01 16.37 7.24
N SER A 67 -0.85 15.32 8.04
CA SER A 67 -1.76 15.08 9.16
C SER A 67 -1.60 16.16 10.23
N GLY A 68 -2.71 16.86 10.52
CA GLY A 68 -2.78 17.74 11.70
C GLY A 68 -2.64 16.94 13.00
N GLU A 69 -2.41 17.63 14.12
CA GLU A 69 -2.08 17.00 15.41
C GLU A 69 -3.13 15.99 15.89
N LEU A 70 -4.42 16.30 15.71
CA LEU A 70 -5.53 15.41 16.08
C LEU A 70 -5.45 14.09 15.30
N LEU A 71 -5.39 14.16 13.96
CA LEU A 71 -5.33 12.98 13.11
C LEU A 71 -4.05 12.19 13.35
N ARG A 72 -2.94 12.87 13.62
CA ARG A 72 -1.65 12.26 13.96
C ARG A 72 -1.76 11.43 15.25
N SER A 73 -2.44 11.96 16.26
CA SER A 73 -2.72 11.24 17.52
C SER A 73 -3.64 10.04 17.27
N ASP A 74 -4.76 10.24 16.58
CA ASP A 74 -5.76 9.19 16.31
C ASP A 74 -5.19 8.02 15.50
N LEU A 75 -4.25 8.31 14.60
CA LEU A 75 -3.57 7.33 13.76
C LEU A 75 -2.27 6.80 14.38
N LEU A 76 -1.92 7.21 15.60
CA LEU A 76 -0.70 6.80 16.31
C LEU A 76 0.57 7.03 15.48
N LEU A 77 0.62 8.15 14.76
CA LEU A 77 1.71 8.48 13.85
C LEU A 77 2.91 9.06 14.60
N GLU A 78 4.10 8.67 14.14
CA GLU A 78 5.39 9.09 14.69
C GLU A 78 6.18 9.92 13.67
N SER A 79 7.43 10.28 13.98
CA SER A 79 8.31 10.90 12.98
C SER A 79 8.66 9.90 11.89
N VAL A 80 8.92 10.38 10.68
CA VAL A 80 9.36 9.59 9.52
C VAL A 80 10.53 8.65 9.84
N ASN A 81 11.47 9.09 10.69
CA ASN A 81 12.65 8.32 11.07
C ASN A 81 12.37 7.17 12.04
N ASN A 82 11.16 7.10 12.61
CA ASN A 82 10.75 6.05 13.54
C ASN A 82 10.14 4.83 12.82
N TYR A 83 10.09 4.83 11.48
CA TYR A 83 9.48 3.75 10.71
C TYR A 83 10.50 2.97 9.89
N ARG A 84 10.72 1.71 10.24
CA ARG A 84 11.69 0.83 9.55
C ARG A 84 11.38 0.59 8.07
N PHE A 85 10.10 0.64 7.68
CA PHE A 85 9.71 0.49 6.27
C PHE A 85 9.96 1.74 5.42
N LEU A 86 10.34 2.87 6.03
CA LEU A 86 10.82 4.06 5.34
C LEU A 86 12.34 4.01 5.31
N SER A 87 12.89 3.18 4.42
CA SER A 87 14.29 2.71 4.43
C SER A 87 15.30 3.85 4.37
N ASN A 88 14.95 4.94 3.68
CA ASN A 88 15.81 6.12 3.49
C ASN A 88 15.33 7.33 4.32
N GLY A 89 14.41 7.14 5.26
CA GLY A 89 13.78 8.23 6.00
C GLY A 89 13.04 9.21 5.07
N TYR A 90 13.13 10.51 5.38
CA TYR A 90 12.56 11.56 4.55
C TYR A 90 13.48 11.94 3.40
N VAL A 91 12.98 11.78 2.17
CA VAL A 91 13.62 12.23 0.94
C VAL A 91 12.71 13.28 0.29
N PRO A 92 13.17 14.52 0.10
CA PRO A 92 12.33 15.55 -0.52
C PRO A 92 12.14 15.29 -2.02
N ILE A 93 10.99 15.74 -2.55
CA ILE A 93 10.74 15.82 -3.99
C ILE A 93 10.89 17.30 -4.40
N PRO A 94 11.78 17.64 -5.34
CA PRO A 94 11.98 19.02 -5.76
C PRO A 94 10.67 19.68 -6.24
N GLY A 95 10.39 20.88 -5.73
CA GLY A 95 9.21 21.66 -6.13
C GLY A 95 7.87 21.15 -5.60
N GLN A 96 7.85 20.15 -4.72
CA GLN A 96 6.62 19.63 -4.11
C GLN A 96 6.70 19.63 -2.59
N GLN A 97 5.56 19.83 -1.93
CA GLN A 97 5.42 19.74 -0.48
C GLN A 97 4.42 18.64 -0.14
N ASP A 98 4.88 17.63 0.62
CA ASP A 98 4.04 16.48 0.99
C ASP A 98 2.79 16.89 1.79
N LYS A 99 2.88 17.97 2.57
CA LYS A 99 1.75 18.55 3.30
C LYS A 99 0.65 19.08 2.37
N ASP A 100 1.02 19.81 1.32
CA ASP A 100 0.06 20.41 0.39
C ASP A 100 -0.57 19.32 -0.48
N ASN A 101 0.26 18.39 -0.98
CA ASN A 101 -0.18 17.21 -1.71
C ASN A 101 -1.15 16.33 -0.89
N PHE A 102 -1.00 16.28 0.45
CA PHE A 102 -1.95 15.58 1.32
C PHE A 102 -3.32 16.25 1.28
N GLN A 103 -3.39 17.58 1.38
CA GLN A 103 -4.65 18.32 1.34
C GLN A 103 -5.35 18.14 -0.01
N GLU A 104 -4.60 18.27 -1.12
CA GLU A 104 -5.14 18.01 -2.46
C GLU A 104 -5.69 16.58 -2.59
N THR A 105 -4.98 15.60 -2.02
CA THR A 105 -5.43 14.20 -2.03
C THR A 105 -6.73 14.01 -1.21
N MET A 106 -6.85 14.65 -0.05
CA MET A 106 -8.06 14.59 0.77
C MET A 106 -9.24 15.28 0.08
N GLU A 107 -9.01 16.45 -0.52
CA GLU A 107 -10.03 17.17 -1.29
C GLU A 107 -10.50 16.36 -2.50
N ALA A 108 -9.58 15.76 -3.24
CA ALA A 108 -9.92 14.88 -4.36
C ALA A 108 -10.78 13.68 -3.92
N MET A 109 -10.53 13.12 -2.73
CA MET A 109 -11.38 12.04 -2.17
C MET A 109 -12.78 12.54 -1.83
N HIS A 110 -12.90 13.74 -1.26
CA HIS A 110 -14.20 14.35 -0.99
C HIS A 110 -14.99 14.62 -2.27
N ILE A 111 -14.35 15.13 -3.33
CA ILE A 111 -14.97 15.32 -4.66
C ILE A 111 -15.45 13.98 -5.24
N MET A 112 -14.66 12.91 -5.07
CA MET A 112 -15.03 11.54 -5.45
C MET A 112 -16.12 10.93 -4.54
N GLY A 113 -16.60 11.68 -3.55
CA GLY A 113 -17.69 11.32 -2.67
C GLY A 113 -17.32 10.29 -1.63
N PHE A 114 -16.06 10.23 -1.19
CA PHE A 114 -15.66 9.44 -0.03
C PHE A 114 -16.20 10.10 1.24
N SER A 115 -16.80 9.29 2.11
CA SER A 115 -17.23 9.73 3.43
C SER A 115 -16.02 9.93 4.36
N HIS A 116 -16.20 10.72 5.41
CA HIS A 116 -15.16 10.92 6.43
C HIS A 116 -14.68 9.59 7.03
N ASP A 117 -15.60 8.69 7.35
CA ASP A 117 -15.27 7.37 7.93
C ASP A 117 -14.50 6.48 6.96
N GLU A 118 -14.82 6.52 5.66
CA GLU A 118 -14.06 5.81 4.62
C GLU A 118 -12.62 6.33 4.53
N ILE A 119 -12.44 7.66 4.53
CA ILE A 119 -11.11 8.28 4.49
C ILE A 119 -10.32 7.92 5.74
N LEU A 120 -10.91 8.09 6.93
CA LEU A 120 -10.26 7.77 8.19
C LEU A 120 -9.86 6.29 8.26
N SER A 121 -10.76 5.38 7.86
CA SER A 121 -10.47 3.95 7.84
C SER A 121 -9.33 3.61 6.87
N MET A 122 -9.31 4.22 5.69
CA MET A 122 -8.23 4.06 4.73
C MET A 122 -6.89 4.55 5.31
N LEU A 123 -6.86 5.71 5.96
CA LEU A 123 -5.65 6.25 6.60
C LEU A 123 -5.19 5.41 7.80
N LYS A 124 -6.10 4.80 8.57
CA LYS A 124 -5.76 3.80 9.60
C LYS A 124 -5.02 2.60 9.00
N VAL A 125 -5.43 2.12 7.82
CA VAL A 125 -4.73 1.03 7.13
C VAL A 125 -3.34 1.49 6.66
N VAL A 126 -3.19 2.71 6.14
CA VAL A 126 -1.87 3.28 5.77
C VAL A 126 -0.95 3.35 6.99
N SER A 127 -1.43 3.89 8.12
CA SER A 127 -0.67 3.91 9.38
C SER A 127 -0.30 2.51 9.86
N SER A 128 -1.24 1.56 9.76
CA SER A 128 -1.01 0.16 10.15
C SER A 128 0.13 -0.48 9.34
N VAL A 129 0.23 -0.19 8.04
CA VAL A 129 1.36 -0.66 7.20
C VAL A 129 2.70 -0.17 7.74
N LEU A 130 2.79 1.07 8.22
CA LEU A 130 4.00 1.58 8.87
C LEU A 130 4.29 0.85 10.19
N GLN A 131 3.26 0.60 11.01
CA GLN A 131 3.41 -0.08 12.31
C GLN A 131 3.88 -1.54 12.17
N TYR A 132 3.49 -2.26 11.11
CA TYR A 132 4.02 -3.60 10.83
C TYR A 132 5.55 -3.62 10.80
N GLY A 133 6.18 -2.58 10.23
CA GLY A 133 7.64 -2.50 10.12
C GLY A 133 8.36 -2.32 11.46
N ASN A 134 7.66 -1.80 12.47
CA ASN A 134 8.22 -1.51 13.79
C ASN A 134 8.14 -2.70 14.76
N ILE A 135 7.48 -3.80 14.37
CA ILE A 135 7.47 -5.03 15.18
C ILE A 135 8.83 -5.72 15.08
N VAL A 136 9.43 -5.99 16.24
CA VAL A 136 10.76 -6.62 16.34
C VAL A 136 10.63 -7.96 17.05
N PHE A 137 11.01 -9.02 16.35
CA PHE A 137 11.18 -10.35 16.95
C PHE A 137 12.63 -10.60 17.36
N LYS A 138 12.82 -11.28 18.50
CA LYS A 138 14.11 -11.79 18.98
C LYS A 138 14.10 -13.31 19.03
N LYS A 139 15.27 -13.93 18.88
CA LYS A 139 15.42 -15.36 19.15
C LYS A 139 15.43 -15.60 20.64
N GLU A 140 14.80 -16.67 21.10
CA GLU A 140 14.95 -17.13 22.48
C GLU A 140 16.38 -17.61 22.76
N ARG A 141 16.78 -17.66 24.03
CA ARG A 141 18.16 -18.01 24.41
C ARG A 141 18.50 -19.48 24.14
N ASN A 142 17.53 -20.39 24.28
CA ASN A 142 17.75 -21.83 24.28
C ASN A 142 17.08 -22.53 23.08
N THR A 143 16.37 -21.79 22.24
CA THR A 143 15.64 -22.32 21.08
C THR A 143 15.73 -21.31 19.93
N ASP A 144 15.58 -21.76 18.69
CA ASP A 144 15.48 -20.87 17.52
C ASP A 144 14.10 -20.17 17.40
N GLN A 145 13.25 -20.26 18.42
CA GLN A 145 11.90 -19.71 18.38
C GLN A 145 11.91 -18.19 18.45
N ALA A 146 10.95 -17.57 17.77
CA ALA A 146 10.69 -16.15 17.83
C ALA A 146 9.99 -15.80 19.15
N SER A 147 10.42 -14.69 19.74
CA SER A 147 9.79 -14.01 20.87
C SER A 147 9.56 -12.54 20.53
N MET A 148 8.53 -11.94 21.13
CA MET A 148 8.22 -10.51 21.00
C MET A 148 8.29 -9.86 22.39
N PRO A 149 9.50 -9.53 22.87
CA PRO A 149 9.67 -9.00 24.23
C PRO A 149 9.08 -7.60 24.39
N GLU A 150 9.11 -6.78 23.34
CA GLU A 150 8.47 -5.47 23.30
C GLU A 150 7.32 -5.53 22.30
N ASN A 151 6.09 -5.32 22.79
CA ASN A 151 4.88 -5.45 21.99
C ASN A 151 4.18 -4.11 21.72
N THR A 152 4.80 -2.97 22.04
CA THR A 152 4.22 -1.63 21.85
C THR A 152 3.76 -1.40 20.40
N ALA A 153 4.61 -1.72 19.41
CA ALA A 153 4.24 -1.60 18.00
C ALA A 153 3.08 -2.54 17.62
N ALA A 154 3.06 -3.76 18.16
CA ALA A 154 1.97 -4.70 17.93
C ALA A 154 0.65 -4.22 18.56
N GLN A 155 0.69 -3.58 19.74
CA GLN A 155 -0.48 -2.96 20.35
C GLN A 155 -1.02 -1.81 19.50
N LYS A 156 -0.16 -0.92 19.01
CA LYS A 156 -0.55 0.18 18.10
C LYS A 156 -1.20 -0.37 16.82
N LEU A 157 -0.55 -1.36 16.19
CA LEU A 157 -1.08 -2.03 15.00
C LEU A 157 -2.46 -2.65 15.25
N CYS A 158 -2.59 -3.43 16.33
CA CYS A 158 -3.84 -4.10 16.68
C CYS A 158 -4.95 -3.10 17.01
N HIS A 159 -4.62 -1.98 17.66
CA HIS A 159 -5.57 -0.91 17.93
C HIS A 159 -6.12 -0.30 16.63
N LEU A 160 -5.24 0.04 15.68
CA LEU A 160 -5.63 0.61 14.38
C LEU A 160 -6.51 -0.33 13.55
N LEU A 161 -6.24 -1.64 13.63
CA LEU A 161 -6.96 -2.67 12.88
C LEU A 161 -8.15 -3.29 13.65
N GLY A 162 -8.39 -2.88 14.89
CA GLY A 162 -9.47 -3.43 15.72
C GLY A 162 -9.28 -4.91 16.09
N MET A 163 -8.04 -5.36 16.28
CA MET A 163 -7.67 -6.74 16.58
C MET A 163 -7.27 -6.93 18.05
N ASN A 164 -7.40 -8.15 18.57
CA ASN A 164 -6.86 -8.50 19.87
C ASN A 164 -5.35 -8.77 19.79
N VAL A 165 -4.54 -8.05 20.56
CA VAL A 165 -3.07 -8.17 20.52
C VAL A 165 -2.57 -9.55 20.94
N MET A 166 -3.20 -10.20 21.92
CA MET A 166 -2.78 -11.54 22.36
C MET A 166 -3.05 -12.59 21.29
N GLU A 167 -4.20 -12.51 20.61
CA GLU A 167 -4.52 -13.39 19.49
C GLU A 167 -3.62 -13.14 18.29
N PHE A 168 -3.33 -11.88 17.96
CA PHE A 168 -2.39 -11.52 16.93
C PHE A 168 -0.99 -12.08 17.21
N THR A 169 -0.43 -11.82 18.40
CA THR A 169 0.89 -12.32 18.78
C THR A 169 0.93 -13.85 18.73
N ARG A 170 -0.11 -14.54 19.22
CA ARG A 170 -0.22 -16.00 19.12
C ARG A 170 -0.28 -16.47 17.67
N ALA A 171 -1.08 -15.83 16.82
CA ALA A 171 -1.21 -16.20 15.41
C ALA A 171 0.11 -16.07 14.64
N ILE A 172 0.96 -15.12 15.03
CA ILE A 172 2.27 -14.92 14.40
C ILE A 172 3.36 -15.84 14.97
N LEU A 173 3.43 -15.99 16.29
CA LEU A 173 4.49 -16.79 16.93
C LEU A 173 4.19 -18.29 16.92
N THR A 174 2.91 -18.68 17.06
CA THR A 174 2.44 -20.06 17.15
C THR A 174 1.18 -20.30 16.29
N PRO A 175 1.26 -20.09 14.96
CA PRO A 175 0.14 -20.30 14.05
C PRO A 175 -0.43 -21.72 14.16
N ARG A 176 -1.76 -21.81 14.03
CA ARG A 176 -2.49 -23.08 13.90
C ARG A 176 -2.48 -23.52 12.44
N ILE A 177 -1.78 -24.60 12.16
CA ILE A 177 -1.63 -25.16 10.82
C ILE A 177 -2.53 -26.39 10.70
N LYS A 178 -3.36 -26.44 9.66
CA LYS A 178 -4.17 -27.63 9.35
C LYS A 178 -3.30 -28.65 8.64
N VAL A 179 -3.19 -29.86 9.18
CA VAL A 179 -2.44 -30.98 8.61
C VAL A 179 -3.39 -32.16 8.46
N GLY A 180 -3.83 -32.42 7.22
CA GLY A 180 -4.89 -33.40 6.97
C GLY A 180 -6.22 -32.98 7.61
N ARG A 181 -6.68 -33.77 8.59
CA ARG A 181 -7.92 -33.50 9.35
C ARG A 181 -7.68 -32.74 10.67
N ASP A 182 -6.44 -32.71 11.16
CA ASP A 182 -6.09 -32.15 12.47
C ASP A 182 -5.46 -30.76 12.38
N TYR A 183 -5.38 -30.08 13.53
CA TYR A 183 -4.71 -28.79 13.67
C TYR A 183 -3.52 -28.92 14.63
N VAL A 184 -2.36 -28.47 14.18
CA VAL A 184 -1.11 -28.46 14.97
C VAL A 184 -0.67 -27.01 15.17
N GLN A 185 -0.22 -26.70 16.39
CA GLN A 185 0.46 -25.43 16.66
C GLN A 185 1.95 -25.59 16.41
N LYS A 186 2.53 -24.68 15.62
CA LYS A 186 3.96 -24.70 15.30
C LYS A 186 4.59 -23.38 15.67
N ALA A 187 5.55 -23.40 16.60
CA ALA A 187 6.37 -22.24 16.91
C ALA A 187 7.17 -21.80 15.67
N GLN A 188 7.20 -20.50 15.41
CA GLN A 188 7.94 -19.90 14.30
C GLN A 188 9.35 -19.52 14.74
N THR A 189 10.30 -19.56 13.82
CA THR A 189 11.61 -18.92 14.02
C THR A 189 11.51 -17.40 13.81
N LYS A 190 12.53 -16.65 14.23
CA LYS A 190 12.60 -15.20 13.98
C LYS A 190 12.41 -14.86 12.51
N GLU A 191 13.10 -15.57 11.62
CA GLU A 191 13.09 -15.34 10.18
C GLU A 191 11.70 -15.60 9.57
N GLN A 192 11.01 -16.64 10.05
CA GLN A 192 9.64 -16.95 9.63
C GLN A 192 8.65 -15.87 10.09
N ALA A 193 8.78 -15.38 11.33
CA ALA A 193 7.94 -14.32 11.86
C ALA A 193 8.17 -12.97 11.14
N ASP A 194 9.43 -12.61 10.88
CA ASP A 194 9.78 -11.42 10.09
C ASP A 194 9.19 -11.50 8.67
N PHE A 195 9.35 -12.65 8.00
CA PHE A 195 8.78 -12.87 6.66
C PHE A 195 7.25 -12.77 6.67
N ALA A 196 6.59 -13.35 7.68
CA ALA A 196 5.14 -13.29 7.81
C ALA A 196 4.63 -11.84 8.01
N MET A 197 5.34 -11.03 8.81
CA MET A 197 5.03 -9.59 8.97
C MET A 197 5.19 -8.81 7.68
N GLU A 198 6.29 -8.99 6.97
CA GLU A 198 6.49 -8.33 5.69
C GLU A 198 5.44 -8.76 4.66
N ALA A 199 5.06 -10.04 4.62
CA ALA A 199 4.00 -10.54 3.76
C ALA A 199 2.64 -9.93 4.11
N LEU A 200 2.31 -9.82 5.39
CA LEU A 200 1.06 -9.21 5.85
C LEU A 200 0.99 -7.72 5.54
N ALA A 201 2.09 -6.97 5.71
CA ALA A 201 2.16 -5.56 5.32
C ALA A 201 1.91 -5.37 3.82
N LYS A 202 2.62 -6.13 2.98
CA LYS A 202 2.43 -6.12 1.51
C LYS A 202 0.99 -6.44 1.12
N ALA A 203 0.41 -7.50 1.69
CA ALA A 203 -0.96 -7.91 1.41
C ALA A 203 -2.00 -6.88 1.88
N THR A 204 -1.75 -6.24 3.03
CA THR A 204 -2.61 -5.19 3.58
C THR A 204 -2.65 -3.99 2.65
N TYR A 205 -1.49 -3.50 2.21
CA TYR A 205 -1.40 -2.38 1.28
C TYR A 205 -1.99 -2.70 -0.10
N GLU A 206 -1.72 -3.89 -0.63
CA GLU A 206 -2.29 -4.35 -1.90
C GLU A 206 -3.82 -4.40 -1.86
N ARG A 207 -4.41 -4.90 -0.76
CA ARG A 207 -5.87 -4.94 -0.58
C ARG A 207 -6.46 -3.55 -0.41
N LEU A 208 -5.78 -2.64 0.30
CA LEU A 208 -6.16 -1.23 0.39
C LEU A 208 -6.25 -0.60 -1.00
N PHE A 209 -5.21 -0.78 -1.82
CA PHE A 209 -5.15 -0.21 -3.17
C PHE A 209 -6.27 -0.76 -4.06
N ARG A 210 -6.52 -2.08 -4.04
CA ARG A 210 -7.64 -2.68 -4.78
C ARG A 210 -8.99 -2.15 -4.32
N TRP A 211 -9.19 -2.01 -3.01
CA TRP A 211 -10.41 -1.44 -2.46
C TRP A 211 -10.60 0.01 -2.92
N LEU A 212 -9.54 0.81 -2.90
CA LEU A 212 -9.56 2.20 -3.37
C LEU A 212 -9.98 2.29 -4.84
N VAL A 213 -9.38 1.47 -5.72
CA VAL A 213 -9.74 1.42 -7.15
C VAL A 213 -11.21 1.01 -7.34
N HIS A 214 -11.66 -0.03 -6.62
CA HIS A 214 -13.06 -0.45 -6.66
C HIS A 214 -14.02 0.66 -6.22
N ARG A 215 -13.69 1.36 -5.14
CA ARG A 215 -14.49 2.47 -4.60
C ARG A 215 -14.53 3.68 -5.54
N ILE A 216 -13.43 3.96 -6.25
CA ILE A 216 -13.37 4.96 -7.31
C ILE A 216 -14.25 4.55 -8.50
N ASN A 217 -14.14 3.32 -8.98
CA ASN A 217 -14.97 2.82 -10.08
C ASN A 217 -16.47 2.91 -9.77
N LYS A 218 -16.88 2.59 -8.54
CA LYS A 218 -18.27 2.75 -8.10
C LYS A 218 -18.75 4.22 -8.16
N ALA A 219 -17.85 5.18 -7.94
CA ALA A 219 -18.18 6.60 -8.05
C ALA A 219 -18.23 7.09 -9.51
N LEU A 220 -17.41 6.50 -10.40
CA LEU A 220 -17.38 6.82 -11.83
C LEU A 220 -18.53 6.19 -12.63
N ASP A 221 -19.06 5.05 -12.18
CA ASP A 221 -20.12 4.29 -12.86
C ASP A 221 -21.54 4.64 -12.36
N ARG A 222 -21.78 5.90 -11.98
CA ARG A 222 -23.07 6.33 -11.39
C ARG A 222 -24.24 6.34 -12.38
N THR A 223 -23.96 6.41 -13.67
CA THR A 223 -24.97 6.52 -14.73
C THR A 223 -25.20 5.17 -15.41
N LYS A 224 -26.38 4.57 -15.22
CA LYS A 224 -26.80 3.32 -15.91
C LYS A 224 -27.02 3.46 -17.42
N ARG A 225 -26.51 4.53 -18.05
CA ARG A 225 -26.66 4.72 -19.50
C ARG A 225 -25.75 3.71 -20.19
N GLN A 226 -26.31 2.91 -21.10
CA GLN A 226 -25.50 2.03 -21.94
C GLN A 226 -24.61 2.89 -22.84
N GLY A 227 -23.30 2.78 -22.67
CA GLY A 227 -22.33 3.35 -23.61
C GLY A 227 -22.46 2.66 -24.96
N ALA A 228 -22.38 3.44 -26.04
CA ALA A 228 -22.33 2.95 -27.41
C ALA A 228 -20.90 2.64 -27.85
N SER A 229 -19.93 3.41 -27.37
CA SER A 229 -18.51 3.27 -27.68
C SER A 229 -17.65 3.58 -26.45
N PHE A 230 -16.35 3.27 -26.52
CA PHE A 230 -15.39 3.63 -25.47
C PHE A 230 -14.03 3.99 -26.05
N ILE A 231 -13.27 4.80 -25.30
CA ILE A 231 -11.84 5.04 -25.52
C ILE A 231 -11.08 4.42 -24.37
N GLY A 232 -10.10 3.57 -24.70
CA GLY A 232 -9.18 2.96 -23.73
C GLY A 232 -7.86 3.73 -23.69
N ILE A 233 -7.44 4.14 -22.50
CA ILE A 233 -6.14 4.77 -22.26
C ILE A 233 -5.33 3.81 -21.42
N LEU A 234 -4.26 3.26 -21.99
CA LEU A 234 -3.31 2.40 -21.30
C LEU A 234 -2.12 3.23 -20.82
N ASP A 235 -1.85 3.18 -19.53
CA ASP A 235 -0.69 3.79 -18.90
C ASP A 235 -0.02 2.75 -18.00
N ILE A 236 1.11 2.21 -18.43
CA ILE A 236 1.86 1.20 -17.71
C ILE A 236 3.18 1.75 -17.21
N ALA A 237 3.68 1.20 -16.11
CA ALA A 237 5.05 1.38 -15.68
C ALA A 237 6.02 1.13 -16.86
N GLY A 238 6.90 2.11 -17.10
CA GLY A 238 7.90 2.01 -18.16
C GLY A 238 8.91 0.89 -17.92
N PHE A 239 9.73 0.61 -18.94
CA PHE A 239 10.80 -0.37 -18.86
C PHE A 239 11.86 0.06 -17.84
N GLU A 240 12.27 -0.86 -16.95
CA GLU A 240 13.21 -0.57 -15.87
C GLU A 240 14.44 -1.47 -15.92
N ILE A 241 15.61 -0.88 -15.68
CA ILE A 241 16.89 -1.57 -15.54
C ILE A 241 17.54 -1.05 -14.28
N PHE A 242 17.57 -1.89 -13.24
CA PHE A 242 18.27 -1.64 -11.99
C PHE A 242 19.43 -2.63 -11.79
N GLU A 243 20.27 -2.39 -10.79
CA GLU A 243 21.32 -3.34 -10.36
C GLU A 243 20.72 -4.68 -9.92
N LEU A 244 19.57 -4.64 -9.23
CA LEU A 244 18.80 -5.81 -8.85
C LEU A 244 17.38 -5.69 -9.40
N ASN A 245 17.02 -6.55 -10.36
CA ASN A 245 15.66 -6.67 -10.87
C ASN A 245 14.99 -7.88 -10.23
N SER A 246 13.86 -7.65 -9.55
CA SER A 246 13.08 -8.72 -8.91
C SER A 246 12.05 -9.32 -9.88
N PHE A 247 11.23 -10.25 -9.40
CA PHE A 247 10.16 -10.85 -10.20
C PHE A 247 9.16 -9.79 -10.69
N GLU A 248 8.88 -8.77 -9.89
CA GLU A 248 8.01 -7.66 -10.27
C GLU A 248 8.53 -6.90 -11.50
N GLN A 249 9.84 -6.58 -11.55
CA GLN A 249 10.45 -5.93 -12.72
C GLN A 249 10.40 -6.82 -13.97
N LEU A 250 10.58 -8.13 -13.83
CA LEU A 250 10.44 -9.07 -14.95
C LEU A 250 9.03 -9.00 -15.54
N CYS A 251 7.98 -9.01 -14.71
CA CYS A 251 6.59 -8.91 -15.17
C CYS A 251 6.30 -7.57 -15.88
N ILE A 252 6.82 -6.46 -15.33
CA ILE A 252 6.68 -5.13 -15.94
C ILE A 252 7.38 -5.09 -17.30
N ASN A 253 8.65 -5.49 -17.37
CA ASN A 253 9.43 -5.46 -18.60
C ASN A 253 8.84 -6.40 -19.67
N TYR A 254 8.38 -7.59 -19.28
CA TYR A 254 7.70 -8.51 -20.21
C TYR A 254 6.41 -7.91 -20.79
N THR A 255 5.65 -7.16 -19.98
CA THR A 255 4.45 -6.48 -20.48
C THR A 255 4.82 -5.36 -21.45
N ASN A 256 5.90 -4.61 -21.19
CA ASN A 256 6.41 -3.59 -22.12
C ASN A 256 6.84 -4.20 -23.46
N GLU A 257 7.56 -5.33 -23.43
CA GLU A 257 7.94 -6.07 -24.65
C GLU A 257 6.71 -6.48 -25.47
N LYS A 258 5.63 -6.90 -24.79
CA LYS A 258 4.36 -7.25 -25.46
C LYS A 258 3.61 -6.08 -26.06
N LEU A 259 3.77 -4.88 -25.50
CA LEU A 259 3.16 -3.66 -26.04
C LEU A 259 3.93 -3.09 -27.24
N GLN A 260 5.22 -3.42 -27.36
CA GLN A 260 6.07 -2.98 -28.46
C GLN A 260 5.94 -3.86 -29.72
N GLN A 261 5.47 -5.11 -29.57
CA GLN A 261 5.18 -6.04 -30.67
C GLN A 261 3.98 -5.59 -31.50
#